data_AF-W4KMP0-F1
#
_entry.id   AF-W4KMP0-F1
#
_cell.length_a   1.000
_cell.length_b   1.000
_cell.length_c   1.000
_cell.angle_alpha   90.00
_cell.angle_beta   90.00
_cell.angle_gamma   90.00
#
_symmetry.space_group_name_H-M   'P 1'
#
loop_
_entity.id
_entity.type
_entity.pdbx_description
1 polymer ?
#
loop_
_entity_poly.entity_id
_entity_poly.type
_entity_poly.pdbx_seq_one_letter_code
_entity_poly.pdbx_strand_id
1 'polypeptide(L)'
;MVNYGDKMLNDKFDGTKGFAIDGGIKDASHIRRLTSEHNAPMPTIDAAHRNLLTARALHNAQARTGTTQYPVLDWSAIVAGTRTAAGMNGLDTKKDVCRVSPAFLAGSARSLAS
;
A
#
# COMPACT_ATOMS: atom_id res chain seq x y z
N MET A 1 -2.09 -20.88 2.62
CA MET A 1 -1.91 -19.40 2.65
C MET A 1 -3.10 -18.77 1.95
N VAL A 2 -3.77 -17.83 2.60
CA VAL A 2 -4.76 -16.96 1.92
C VAL A 2 -4.02 -16.21 0.80
N ASN A 3 -4.65 -16.02 -0.36
CA ASN A 3 -4.06 -15.60 -1.64
C ASN A 3 -3.52 -14.14 -1.66
N TYR A 4 -2.92 -13.66 -0.57
CA TYR A 4 -2.46 -12.28 -0.39
C TYR A 4 -1.32 -11.91 -1.33
N GLY A 5 -0.41 -12.83 -1.62
CA GLY A 5 0.68 -12.60 -2.57
C GLY A 5 0.15 -12.26 -3.96
N ASP A 6 -0.80 -13.06 -4.48
CA ASP A 6 -1.47 -12.77 -5.75
C ASP A 6 -2.24 -11.45 -5.72
N LYS A 7 -2.92 -11.14 -4.61
CA LYS A 7 -3.61 -9.86 -4.45
C LYS A 7 -2.65 -8.68 -4.54
N MET A 8 -1.50 -8.76 -3.85
CA MET A 8 -0.50 -7.70 -3.85
C MET A 8 0.18 -7.58 -5.22
N LEU A 9 0.55 -8.69 -5.86
CA LEU A 9 1.24 -8.67 -7.16
C LEU A 9 0.34 -8.15 -8.29
N ASN A 10 -0.94 -8.49 -8.26
CA ASN A 10 -1.89 -8.16 -9.33
C ASN A 10 -2.85 -7.01 -8.97
N ASP A 11 -2.59 -6.29 -7.88
CA ASP A 11 -3.41 -5.19 -7.36
C ASP A 11 -4.90 -5.57 -7.15
N LYS A 12 -5.19 -6.84 -6.86
CA LYS A 12 -6.55 -7.38 -6.66
C LYS A 12 -7.05 -7.13 -5.23
N PHE A 13 -7.15 -5.87 -4.84
CA PHE A 13 -7.52 -5.45 -3.49
C PHE A 13 -9.05 -5.37 -3.26
N ASP A 14 -9.79 -6.38 -3.72
CA ASP A 14 -11.24 -6.46 -3.50
C ASP A 14 -11.57 -6.89 -2.06
N GLY A 15 -12.06 -5.93 -1.27
CA GLY A 15 -12.47 -6.13 0.11
C GLY A 15 -13.92 -6.57 0.27
N THR A 16 -14.71 -6.68 -0.80
CA THR A 16 -16.11 -7.14 -0.73
C THR A 16 -16.22 -8.65 -0.46
N LYS A 17 -15.21 -9.42 -0.87
CA LYS A 17 -15.14 -10.89 -0.71
C LYS A 17 -14.06 -11.31 0.29
N GLY A 18 -13.83 -10.53 1.34
CA GLY A 18 -12.74 -10.76 2.27
C GLY A 18 -12.77 -9.88 3.52
N PHE A 19 -11.60 -9.43 3.95
CA PHE A 19 -11.45 -8.61 5.14
C PHE A 19 -11.18 -7.16 4.73
N ALA A 20 -12.16 -6.30 5.00
CA ALA A 20 -12.09 -4.89 4.66
C ALA A 20 -10.98 -4.17 5.44
N ILE A 21 -10.42 -3.13 4.83
CA ILE A 21 -9.34 -2.32 5.41
C ILE A 21 -9.71 -1.73 6.78
N ASP A 22 -10.98 -1.34 6.99
CA ASP A 22 -11.43 -0.80 8.26
C ASP A 22 -11.42 -1.86 9.38
N GLY A 23 -11.68 -3.13 9.04
CA GLY A 23 -11.49 -4.25 9.96
C GLY A 23 -10.02 -4.38 10.38
N GLY A 24 -9.10 -4.30 9.41
CA GLY A 24 -7.66 -4.36 9.69
C GLY A 24 -7.19 -3.20 10.58
N ILE A 25 -7.70 -1.99 10.34
CA ILE A 25 -7.39 -0.80 11.17
C ILE A 25 -7.93 -0.97 12.59
N LYS A 26 -9.16 -1.48 12.73
CA LYS A 26 -9.79 -1.75 14.03
C LYS A 26 -8.95 -2.75 14.83
N ASP A 27 -8.55 -3.87 14.23
CA ASP A 27 -7.77 -4.91 14.91
C ASP A 27 -6.39 -4.38 15.31
N ALA A 28 -5.69 -3.67 14.41
CA ALA A 28 -4.41 -3.06 14.73
C ALA A 28 -4.53 -2.01 15.85
N SER A 29 -5.62 -1.23 15.88
CA SER A 29 -5.87 -0.26 16.96
C SER A 29 -6.14 -0.97 18.30
N HIS A 30 -6.90 -2.05 18.28
CA HIS A 30 -7.18 -2.86 19.46
C HIS A 30 -5.91 -3.46 20.04
N ILE A 31 -5.07 -4.05 19.18
CA ILE A 31 -3.77 -4.61 19.57
C ILE A 31 -2.88 -3.51 20.16
N ARG A 32 -2.78 -2.33 19.54
CA ARG A 32 -1.98 -1.20 20.05
C ARG A 32 -2.45 -0.73 21.43
N ARG A 33 -3.75 -0.73 21.68
CA ARG A 33 -4.30 -0.44 23.00
C ARG A 33 -3.83 -1.48 24.03
N LEU A 34 -3.97 -2.77 23.73
CA LEU A 34 -3.51 -3.86 24.60
C LEU A 34 -2.00 -3.77 24.88
N THR A 35 -1.19 -3.44 23.87
CA THR A 35 0.27 -3.27 24.07
C THR A 35 0.60 -2.14 25.03
N SER A 36 -0.18 -1.06 25.00
CA SER A 36 -0.02 0.06 25.93
C SER A 36 -0.45 -0.30 27.34
N GLU A 37 -1.52 -1.09 27.50
CA GLU A 37 -2.00 -1.56 28.81
C GLU A 37 -1.01 -2.51 29.49
N HIS A 38 -0.34 -3.36 28.69
CA HIS A 38 0.58 -4.38 29.20
C HIS A 38 2.06 -4.01 29.10
N ASN A 39 2.40 -2.78 28.70
CA ASN A 39 3.79 -2.33 28.47
C ASN A 39 4.60 -3.27 27.56
N ALA A 40 3.96 -3.82 26.53
CA ALA A 40 4.54 -4.79 25.61
C ALA A 40 4.66 -4.15 24.21
N PRO A 41 5.70 -3.34 23.93
CA PRO A 41 5.80 -2.60 22.67
C PRO A 41 5.83 -3.54 21.46
N MET A 42 4.98 -3.29 20.47
CA MET A 42 4.94 -4.05 19.21
C MET A 42 5.12 -3.14 17.98
N PRO A 43 6.37 -2.77 17.65
CA PRO A 43 6.65 -1.82 16.57
C PRO A 43 6.15 -2.29 15.20
N THR A 44 6.09 -3.60 14.96
CA THR A 44 5.55 -4.17 13.72
C THR A 44 4.06 -3.86 13.54
N ILE A 45 3.29 -3.86 14.63
CA ILE A 45 1.86 -3.50 14.59
C ILE A 45 1.70 -2.00 14.37
N ASP A 46 2.57 -1.18 14.95
CA ASP A 46 2.58 0.27 14.69
C ASP A 46 2.85 0.57 13.21
N ALA A 47 3.84 -0.10 12.60
CA ALA A 47 4.12 0.01 11.17
C ALA A 47 2.93 -0.47 10.32
N ALA A 48 2.32 -1.59 10.69
CA ALA A 48 1.15 -2.12 10.00
C ALA A 48 -0.04 -1.14 10.05
N HIS A 49 -0.35 -0.62 11.22
CA HIS A 49 -1.41 0.37 11.42
C HIS A 49 -1.19 1.62 10.56
N ARG A 50 0.04 2.17 10.55
CA ARG A 50 0.40 3.31 9.70
C ARG A 50 0.19 3.01 8.22
N ASN A 51 0.62 1.84 7.74
CA ASN A 51 0.48 1.47 6.34
C ASN A 51 -0.98 1.26 5.93
N LEU A 52 -1.82 0.72 6.81
CA LEU A 52 -3.27 0.60 6.59
C LEU A 52 -3.94 1.99 6.51
N LEU A 53 -3.54 2.93 7.36
CA LEU A 53 -4.03 4.32 7.27
C LEU A 53 -3.65 4.97 5.93
N THR A 54 -2.42 4.77 5.47
CA THR A 54 -1.96 5.25 4.17
C THR A 54 -2.80 4.65 3.04
N ALA A 55 -3.01 3.34 3.04
CA ALA A 55 -3.81 2.65 2.03
C ALA A 55 -5.26 3.18 2.00
N ARG A 56 -5.88 3.40 3.17
CA ARG A 56 -7.21 4.01 3.27
C ARG A 56 -7.25 5.45 2.74
N ALA A 57 -6.22 6.25 3.04
CA ALA A 57 -6.13 7.62 2.55
C ALA A 57 -6.04 7.66 1.01
N LEU A 58 -5.26 6.76 0.41
CA LEU A 58 -5.15 6.62 -1.05
C LEU A 58 -6.48 6.19 -1.69
N HIS A 59 -7.15 5.20 -1.12
CA HIS A 59 -8.45 4.74 -1.61
C HIS A 59 -9.50 5.86 -1.55
N ASN A 60 -9.56 6.61 -0.45
CA ASN A 60 -10.45 7.75 -0.31
C ASN A 60 -10.14 8.87 -1.33
N ALA A 61 -8.86 9.11 -1.63
CA ALA A 61 -8.47 10.07 -2.66
C ALA A 61 -8.91 9.61 -4.05
N GLN A 62 -8.69 8.33 -4.38
CA GLN A 62 -9.17 7.74 -5.62
C GLN A 62 -10.69 7.80 -5.74
N ALA A 63 -11.42 7.57 -4.64
CA ALA A 63 -12.89 7.57 -4.62
C ALA A 63 -13.46 8.94 -5.00
N ARG A 64 -12.86 10.02 -4.48
CA ARG A 64 -13.24 11.40 -4.83
C ARG A 64 -13.03 11.73 -6.31
N THR A 65 -12.00 11.13 -6.90
CA THR A 65 -11.68 11.32 -8.33
C THR A 65 -12.41 10.34 -9.25
N GLY A 66 -13.20 9.41 -8.70
CA GLY A 66 -13.85 8.34 -9.47
C GLY A 66 -12.89 7.31 -10.06
N THR A 67 -11.65 7.22 -9.55
CA THR A 67 -10.61 6.30 -10.06
C THR A 67 -10.42 5.04 -9.23
N THR A 68 -11.27 4.82 -8.22
CA THR A 68 -11.27 3.59 -7.41
C THR A 68 -11.63 2.37 -8.23
N GLN A 69 -10.80 1.33 -8.18
CA GLN A 69 -11.09 0.05 -8.82
C GLN A 69 -12.11 -0.79 -8.04
N TYR A 70 -12.12 -0.66 -6.71
CA TYR A 70 -12.99 -1.42 -5.82
C TYR A 70 -13.76 -0.49 -4.87
N PRO A 71 -15.04 -0.78 -4.58
CA PRO A 71 -15.82 0.02 -3.64
C PRO A 71 -15.33 -0.16 -2.19
N VAL A 72 -14.92 -1.37 -1.84
CA VAL A 72 -14.34 -1.72 -0.53
C VAL A 72 -12.92 -2.21 -0.75
N LEU A 73 -11.97 -1.62 -0.03
CA LEU A 73 -10.56 -2.00 -0.12
C LEU A 73 -10.25 -3.16 0.85
N ASP A 74 -9.55 -4.19 0.37
CA ASP A 74 -9.06 -5.30 1.21
C ASP A 74 -7.85 -4.86 2.05
N TRP A 75 -7.72 -5.41 3.27
CA TRP A 75 -6.61 -5.10 4.16
C TRP A 75 -5.21 -5.48 3.63
N SER A 76 -5.12 -6.40 2.64
CA SER A 76 -3.85 -6.70 1.95
C SER A 76 -3.30 -5.52 1.15
N ALA A 77 -4.10 -4.47 0.96
CA ALA A 77 -3.64 -3.17 0.46
C ALA A 77 -2.66 -2.46 1.41
N ILE A 78 -2.33 -3.04 2.58
CA ILE A 78 -1.25 -2.57 3.46
C ILE A 78 0.08 -2.36 2.73
N VAL A 79 0.34 -3.10 1.65
CA VAL A 79 1.51 -2.92 0.78
C VAL A 79 1.58 -1.52 0.14
N ALA A 80 0.45 -0.82 0.03
CA ALA A 80 0.41 0.54 -0.49
C ALA A 80 1.24 1.53 0.35
N GLY A 81 1.35 1.29 1.67
CA GLY A 81 2.17 2.11 2.55
C GLY A 81 3.66 2.03 2.20
N THR A 82 4.17 0.82 1.92
CA THR A 82 5.58 0.63 1.53
C THR A 82 5.84 1.10 0.11
N ARG A 83 4.92 0.85 -0.83
CA ARG A 83 5.01 1.34 -2.21
C ARG A 83 5.07 2.87 -2.29
N THR A 84 4.17 3.55 -1.59
CA THR A 84 4.17 5.02 -1.57
C THR A 84 5.42 5.60 -0.91
N ALA A 85 5.94 4.96 0.14
CA ALA A 85 7.22 5.36 0.73
C ALA A 85 8.40 5.20 -0.25
N ALA A 86 8.32 4.25 -1.18
CA ALA A 86 9.30 4.05 -2.26
C ALA A 86 9.07 4.96 -3.48
N GLY A 87 8.10 5.88 -3.45
CA GLY A 87 7.75 6.74 -4.58
C GLY A 87 6.95 6.05 -5.69
N MET A 88 6.50 4.82 -5.45
CA MET A 88 5.63 4.07 -6.35
C MET A 88 4.15 4.43 -6.12
N ASN A 89 3.30 4.09 -7.09
CA ASN A 89 1.87 4.14 -6.91
C ASN A 89 1.42 3.07 -5.92
N GLY A 90 0.72 3.49 -4.86
CA GLY A 90 0.38 2.59 -3.76
C GLY A 90 -0.56 1.45 -4.16
N LEU A 91 -1.57 1.75 -4.98
CA LEU A 91 -2.68 0.83 -5.29
C LEU A 91 -2.74 0.41 -6.76
N ASP A 92 -1.88 0.95 -7.61
CA ASP A 92 -1.90 0.71 -9.05
C ASP A 92 -0.50 0.66 -9.64
N THR A 93 0.12 -0.51 -9.58
CA THR A 93 1.50 -0.76 -10.02
C THR A 93 1.67 -0.53 -11.52
N LYS A 94 0.59 -0.60 -12.31
CA LYS A 94 0.63 -0.39 -13.77
C LYS A 94 0.98 1.06 -14.12
N LYS A 95 0.62 2.02 -13.27
CA LYS A 95 0.96 3.45 -13.47
C LYS A 95 2.46 3.73 -13.32
N ASP A 96 3.18 2.90 -12.57
CA ASP A 96 4.62 3.06 -12.37
C ASP A 96 5.42 2.58 -13.58
N VAL A 97 5.00 1.46 -14.18
CA VAL A 97 5.61 0.92 -15.41
C VAL A 97 5.54 1.94 -16.55
N CYS A 98 4.47 2.70 -16.65
CA CYS A 98 4.31 3.76 -17.66
C CYS A 98 5.23 4.98 -17.42
N ARG A 99 5.63 5.22 -16.16
CA ARG A 99 6.42 6.41 -15.79
C ARG A 99 7.93 6.23 -15.95
N VAL A 100 8.42 4.99 -16.00
CA VAL A 100 9.82 4.70 -16.35
C VAL A 100 9.98 4.81 -17.87
N SER A 101 10.01 6.05 -18.39
CA SER A 101 10.47 6.29 -19.76
C SER A 101 11.96 5.91 -19.87
N PRO A 102 12.39 5.26 -20.97
CA PRO A 102 13.79 4.83 -21.17
C PRO A 102 14.82 5.98 -21.19
N ALA A 103 14.39 7.23 -21.10
CA ALA A 103 15.25 8.42 -21.07
C ALA A 103 16.23 8.45 -19.88
N PHE A 104 15.92 7.80 -18.76
CA PHE A 104 16.82 7.79 -17.60
C PHE A 104 18.05 6.89 -17.80
N LEU A 105 18.00 5.90 -18.71
CA LEU A 105 19.13 5.03 -19.02
C LEU A 105 20.08 5.61 -20.08
N ALA A 106 19.64 6.61 -20.86
CA ALA A 106 20.46 7.21 -21.91
C ALA A 106 21.40 8.33 -21.41
N GLY A 107 21.22 8.82 -20.17
CA GLY A 107 21.98 9.95 -19.62
C GLY A 107 23.38 9.62 -19.09
N SER A 108 23.73 8.35 -18.89
CA SER A 108 24.99 7.96 -18.22
C SER A 108 26.14 7.58 -19.17
N ALA A 109 25.95 7.68 -20.50
CA ALA A 109 26.95 7.22 -21.48
C ALA A 109 27.69 8.34 -22.25
N ARG A 110 27.53 9.62 -21.88
CA ARG A 110 28.03 10.77 -22.67
C ARG A 110 29.06 11.66 -21.97
N SER A 111 29.83 11.13 -21.01
CA SER A 111 30.85 11.91 -20.30
C SER A 111 32.22 11.21 -20.18
N LEU A 112 32.67 10.50 -21.23
CA LEU A 112 34.01 9.90 -21.28
C LEU A 112 34.69 10.01 -22.66
N ALA A 113 34.30 10.98 -23.48
CA ALA A 113 35.02 11.27 -24.73
C ALA A 113 35.15 12.79 -24.93
N SER A 114 36.16 13.38 -24.28
CA SER A 114 36.92 14.52 -24.80
C SER A 114 38.22 14.68 -24.06
#